data_AF-A0A3A9K0H2-F1
#
_entry.id   AF-A0A3A9K0H2-F1
#
_cell.length_a   1.000
_cell.length_b   1.000
_cell.length_c   1.000
_cell.angle_alpha   90.00
_cell.angle_beta   90.00
_cell.angle_gamma   90.00
#
_symmetry.space_group_name_H-M   'P 1'
#
loop_
_entity.id
_entity.type
_entity.pdbx_description
1 polymer ?
#
loop_
_entity_poly.entity_id
_entity_poly.type
_entity_poly.pdbx_seq_one_letter_code
_entity_poly.pdbx_strand_id
1 'polypeptide(L)'
;MNLYLHNYLDVFKRNFMLIVMALVLLAVTFFVWAGVPFFIIGSLVADFTSNFVIIYFCIALSGGFLFSFYFVPFNVKVAKNIARIKNLSVAVAFVYLQTVWILVSSLIFGTALILMNALQL
;
A
#
# COMPACT_ATOMS: atom_id res chain seq x y z
N MET A 1 -0.86 -15.76 13.05
CA MET A 1 -1.80 -14.84 12.36
C MET A 1 -2.72 -14.08 13.31
N ASN A 2 -3.35 -14.75 14.30
CA ASN A 2 -4.30 -14.11 15.23
C ASN A 2 -3.72 -12.89 15.98
N LEU A 3 -2.46 -12.96 16.45
CA LEU A 3 -1.81 -11.86 17.17
C LEU A 3 -1.64 -10.57 16.33
N TYR A 4 -1.36 -10.71 15.03
CA TYR A 4 -1.20 -9.55 14.14
C TYR A 4 -2.55 -8.90 13.87
N LEU A 5 -3.56 -9.71 13.49
CA LEU A 5 -4.92 -9.24 13.25
C LEU A 5 -5.53 -8.57 14.48
N HIS A 6 -5.36 -9.16 15.66
CA HIS A 6 -5.87 -8.59 16.91
C HIS A 6 -5.22 -7.23 17.23
N ASN A 7 -3.90 -7.10 17.05
CA ASN A 7 -3.21 -5.82 17.22
C ASN A 7 -3.66 -4.77 16.20
N TYR A 8 -3.86 -5.15 14.94
CA TYR A 8 -4.38 -4.23 13.93
C TYR A 8 -5.79 -3.74 14.29
N LEU A 9 -6.69 -4.64 14.67
CA LEU A 9 -8.06 -4.28 15.08
C LEU A 9 -8.08 -3.37 16.30
N ASP A 10 -7.24 -3.64 17.32
CA ASP A 10 -7.14 -2.76 18.49
C ASP A 10 -6.60 -1.38 18.12
N VAL A 11 -5.56 -1.31 17.27
CA VAL A 11 -5.03 -0.03 16.78
C VAL A 11 -6.07 0.72 15.96
N PHE A 12 -6.81 0.06 15.07
CA PHE A 12 -7.86 0.70 14.28
C PHE A 12 -8.99 1.23 15.14
N LYS A 13 -9.48 0.45 16.13
CA LYS A 13 -10.53 0.89 17.05
C LYS A 13 -10.11 2.08 17.89
N ARG A 14 -8.90 2.06 18.46
CA ARG A 14 -8.39 3.15 19.30
C ARG A 14 -8.01 4.40 18.51
N ASN A 15 -7.72 4.25 17.22
CA ASN A 15 -7.22 5.34 16.37
C ASN A 15 -8.12 5.56 15.16
N PHE A 16 -9.44 5.49 15.35
CA PHE A 16 -10.42 5.70 14.29
C PHE A 16 -10.22 7.02 13.56
N MET A 17 -9.81 8.09 14.26
CA MET A 17 -9.48 9.37 13.66
C MET A 17 -8.40 9.28 12.56
N LEU A 18 -7.39 8.43 12.74
CA LEU A 18 -6.36 8.22 11.72
C LEU A 18 -6.96 7.57 10.46
N ILE A 19 -7.99 6.73 10.61
CA ILE A 19 -8.64 6.05 9.47
C ILE A 19 -9.38 7.09 8.64
N VAL A 20 -10.11 7.97 9.31
CA VAL A 20 -10.82 9.09 8.66
C VAL A 20 -9.83 9.99 7.94
N MET A 21 -8.73 10.37 8.58
CA MET A 21 -7.69 11.19 7.95
C MET A 21 -7.08 10.50 6.73
N ALA A 22 -6.75 9.21 6.82
CA ALA A 22 -6.21 8.44 5.71
C ALA A 22 -7.19 8.37 4.54
N LEU A 23 -8.49 8.18 4.80
CA LEU A 23 -9.53 8.18 3.76
C LEU A 23 -9.66 9.53 3.05
N VAL A 24 -9.67 10.63 3.81
CA VAL A 24 -9.72 11.98 3.23
C VAL A 24 -8.46 12.23 2.39
N LEU A 25 -7.28 11.89 2.91
CA LEU A 25 -6.03 12.02 2.18
C LEU A 25 -6.06 11.21 0.88
N LEU A 26 -6.52 9.97 0.93
CA LEU A 26 -6.60 9.06 -0.21
C LEU A 26 -7.42 9.66 -1.36
N ALA A 27 -8.55 10.31 -1.05
CA ALA A 27 -9.36 11.00 -2.04
C ALA A 27 -8.64 12.25 -2.61
N VAL A 28 -8.10 13.10 -1.75
CA VAL A 28 -7.44 14.36 -2.15
C VAL A 28 -6.17 14.10 -2.97
N THR A 29 -5.47 13.00 -2.69
CA THR A 29 -4.20 12.66 -3.34
C THR A 29 -4.34 11.56 -4.39
N PHE A 30 -5.56 11.30 -4.88
CA PHE A 30 -5.84 10.32 -5.93
C PHE A 30 -4.89 10.40 -7.13
N PHE A 31 -4.64 11.62 -7.63
CA PHE A 31 -3.71 11.85 -8.74
C PHE A 31 -2.28 11.42 -8.45
N VAL A 32 -1.86 11.45 -7.18
CA VAL A 32 -0.52 11.04 -6.79
C VAL A 32 -0.39 9.53 -6.81
N TRP A 33 -1.27 8.80 -6.13
CA TRP A 33 -1.10 7.35 -5.98
C TRP A 33 -1.66 6.53 -7.15
N ALA A 34 -2.60 7.05 -7.93
CA ALA A 34 -3.10 6.39 -9.14
C ALA A 34 -2.51 6.98 -10.43
N GLY A 35 -2.40 8.31 -10.51
CA GLY A 35 -1.91 9.01 -11.69
C GLY A 35 -0.41 8.84 -11.92
N VAL A 36 0.43 9.03 -10.90
CA VAL A 36 1.90 8.93 -11.06
C VAL A 36 2.32 7.53 -11.54
N PRO A 37 1.85 6.41 -10.95
CA PRO A 37 2.21 5.09 -11.45
C PRO A 37 1.78 4.87 -12.90
N PHE A 38 0.55 5.26 -13.26
CA PHE A 38 0.03 4.99 -14.59
C PHE A 38 0.70 5.85 -15.66
N PHE A 39 0.75 7.17 -15.45
CA PHE A 39 1.23 8.11 -16.46
C PHE A 39 2.75 8.26 -16.49
N ILE A 40 3.41 8.31 -15.32
CA ILE A 40 4.85 8.59 -15.26
C ILE A 40 5.64 7.28 -15.31
N ILE A 41 5.34 6.35 -14.41
CA ILE A 41 6.07 5.08 -14.36
C ILE A 41 5.70 4.20 -15.55
N GLY A 42 4.42 4.16 -15.93
CA GLY A 42 3.96 3.42 -17.10
C GLY A 42 4.62 3.88 -18.39
N SER A 43 4.66 5.19 -18.66
CA SER A 43 5.30 5.73 -19.87
C SER A 43 6.80 5.48 -19.86
N LEU A 44 7.46 5.72 -18.72
CA LEU A 44 8.90 5.55 -18.59
C LEU A 44 9.29 4.09 -18.84
N VAL A 45 8.56 3.13 -18.28
CA VAL A 45 8.86 1.70 -18.50
C VAL A 45 8.52 1.28 -19.94
N ALA A 46 7.47 1.83 -20.54
CA ALA A 46 7.13 1.58 -21.94
C ALA A 46 8.22 2.04 -22.93
N ASP A 47 9.00 3.07 -22.58
CA ASP A 47 10.16 3.50 -23.37
C ASP A 47 11.32 2.48 -23.31
N PHE A 48 11.41 1.68 -22.24
CA PHE A 48 12.46 0.67 -22.08
C PHE A 48 12.06 -0.72 -22.56
N THR A 49 10.77 -1.07 -22.53
CA THR A 49 10.29 -2.40 -22.91
C THR A 49 8.88 -2.34 -23.51
N SER A 50 8.63 -3.16 -24.53
CA SER A 50 7.31 -3.37 -25.11
C SER A 50 6.52 -4.49 -24.43
N ASN A 51 7.10 -5.17 -23.43
CA ASN A 51 6.42 -6.24 -22.73
C ASN A 51 5.38 -5.68 -21.76
N PHE A 52 4.11 -5.76 -22.17
CA PHE A 52 2.96 -5.29 -21.40
C PHE A 52 2.91 -5.84 -19.97
N VAL A 53 3.31 -7.09 -19.74
CA VAL A 53 3.29 -7.70 -18.40
C VAL A 53 4.29 -6.99 -17.47
N ILE A 54 5.46 -6.63 -17.97
CA ILE A 54 6.49 -5.94 -17.19
C ILE A 54 6.03 -4.51 -16.87
N ILE A 55 5.52 -3.78 -17.86
CA ILE A 55 4.96 -2.44 -17.67
C ILE A 55 3.88 -2.47 -16.60
N TYR A 56 2.94 -3.41 -16.72
CA TYR A 56 1.83 -3.57 -15.80
C TYR A 56 2.30 -3.86 -14.36
N PHE A 57 3.25 -4.77 -14.21
CA PHE A 57 3.81 -5.12 -12.92
C PHE A 57 4.50 -3.92 -12.26
N CYS A 58 5.26 -3.13 -13.02
CA CYS A 58 5.91 -1.91 -12.53
C CYS A 58 4.90 -0.84 -12.09
N ILE A 59 3.85 -0.62 -12.88
CA ILE A 59 2.75 0.29 -12.51
C ILE A 59 2.09 -0.19 -11.22
N ALA A 60 1.75 -1.48 -11.14
CA ALA A 60 1.08 -2.05 -9.97
C ALA A 60 1.94 -1.95 -8.70
N LEU A 61 3.24 -2.25 -8.81
CA LEU A 61 4.17 -2.19 -7.69
C LEU A 61 4.44 -0.76 -7.23
N SER A 62 4.53 0.19 -8.17
CA SER A 62 4.66 1.61 -7.86
C SER A 62 3.39 2.16 -7.18
N GLY A 63 2.20 1.82 -7.70
CA GLY A 63 0.93 2.21 -7.09
C GLY A 63 0.76 1.65 -5.69
N GLY A 64 1.05 0.35 -5.49
CA GLY A 64 1.06 -0.26 -4.17
C GLY A 64 2.07 0.40 -3.22
N PHE A 65 3.27 0.71 -3.70
CA PHE A 65 4.27 1.42 -2.90
C PHE A 65 3.76 2.77 -2.40
N LEU A 66 3.23 3.62 -3.30
CA LEU A 66 2.69 4.93 -2.93
C LEU A 66 1.47 4.80 -2.02
N PHE A 67 0.57 3.86 -2.31
CA PHE A 67 -0.62 3.61 -1.50
C PHE A 67 -0.29 3.09 -0.11
N SER A 68 0.80 2.33 0.04
CA SER A 68 1.24 1.82 1.34
C SER A 68 1.59 2.94 2.33
N PHE A 69 1.92 4.16 1.85
CA PHE A 69 2.26 5.29 2.71
C PHE A 69 1.09 5.79 3.55
N TYR A 70 -0.17 5.66 3.08
CA TYR A 70 -1.33 6.00 3.91
C TYR A 70 -1.43 5.14 5.16
N PHE A 71 -0.87 3.93 5.13
CA PHE A 71 -0.91 2.99 6.26
C PHE A 71 0.26 3.13 7.24
N VAL A 72 1.28 3.94 6.92
CA VAL A 72 2.48 4.11 7.76
C VAL A 72 2.15 4.45 9.21
N PRO A 73 1.25 5.42 9.52
CA PRO A 73 0.93 5.75 10.91
C PRO A 73 0.36 4.56 11.70
N PHE A 74 -0.39 3.67 11.04
CA PHE A 74 -0.92 2.45 11.66
C PHE A 74 0.18 1.41 11.81
N ASN A 75 0.98 1.20 10.76
CA ASN A 75 2.07 0.23 10.76
C ASN A 75 3.10 0.54 11.85
N VAL A 76 3.38 1.82 12.12
CA VAL A 76 4.24 2.25 13.24
C VAL A 76 3.61 1.88 14.60
N LYS A 77 2.31 2.12 14.79
CA LYS A 77 1.62 1.78 16.06
C LYS A 77 1.57 0.28 16.29
N VAL A 78 1.26 -0.49 15.26
CA VAL A 78 1.25 -1.96 15.32
C VAL A 78 2.67 -2.48 15.52
N ALA A 79 3.66 -1.93 14.82
CA ALA A 79 5.07 -2.31 14.99
C ALA A 79 5.55 -2.12 16.43
N LYS A 80 5.18 -1.01 17.09
CA LYS A 80 5.51 -0.78 18.51
C LYS A 80 4.93 -1.86 19.42
N ASN A 81 3.67 -2.25 19.23
CA ASN A 81 3.04 -3.31 20.01
C ASN A 81 3.70 -4.66 19.77
N ILE A 82 3.98 -5.00 18.52
CA ILE A 82 4.58 -6.29 18.13
C ILE A 82 6.05 -6.37 18.58
N ALA A 83 6.81 -5.28 18.44
CA ALA A 83 8.18 -5.17 18.92
C ALA A 83 8.25 -5.44 20.43
N ARG A 84 7.31 -4.92 21.21
CA ARG A 84 7.20 -5.20 22.66
C ARG A 84 6.90 -6.66 22.96
N ILE A 85 6.00 -7.31 22.20
CA ILE A 85 5.61 -8.71 22.42
C ILE A 85 6.72 -9.67 22.01
N LYS A 86 7.37 -9.42 20.87
CA LYS A 86 8.39 -10.30 20.28
C LYS A 86 9.82 -9.94 20.67
N ASN A 87 10.01 -8.90 21.50
CA ASN A 87 11.32 -8.38 21.92
C ASN A 87 12.24 -8.08 20.71
N LEU A 88 11.68 -7.40 19.71
CA LEU A 88 12.35 -7.00 18.46
C LEU A 88 12.48 -5.47 18.40
N SER A 89 13.35 -4.97 17.52
CA SER A 89 13.36 -3.53 17.25
C SER A 89 12.10 -3.10 16.50
N VAL A 90 11.60 -1.90 16.82
CA VAL A 90 10.42 -1.31 16.15
C VAL A 90 10.66 -1.14 14.65
N ALA A 91 11.88 -0.79 14.26
CA ALA A 91 12.26 -0.63 12.85
C ALA A 91 12.12 -1.94 12.08
N VAL A 92 12.62 -3.06 12.61
CA VAL A 92 12.50 -4.37 11.96
C VAL A 92 11.03 -4.77 11.84
N ALA A 93 10.25 -4.65 12.93
CA ALA A 93 8.82 -4.96 12.90
C ALA A 93 8.06 -4.08 11.89
N PHE A 94 8.41 -2.79 11.80
CA PHE A 94 7.81 -1.86 10.85
C PHE A 94 8.12 -2.24 9.40
N VAL A 95 9.38 -2.54 9.07
CA VAL A 95 9.76 -2.95 7.69
C VAL A 95 8.99 -4.20 7.28
N TYR A 96 8.89 -5.21 8.14
CA TYR A 96 8.09 -6.41 7.85
C TYR A 96 6.63 -6.09 7.56
N LEU A 97 6.00 -5.26 8.40
CA LEU A 97 4.59 -4.87 8.20
C LEU A 97 4.42 -4.03 6.93
N GLN A 98 5.32 -3.08 6.68
CA GLN A 98 5.24 -2.20 5.52
C GLN A 98 5.41 -2.99 4.22
N THR A 99 6.36 -3.93 4.15
CA THR A 99 6.56 -4.79 2.97
C THR A 99 5.30 -5.59 2.66
N VAL A 100 4.63 -6.15 3.68
CA VAL A 100 3.36 -6.87 3.48
C VAL A 100 2.29 -5.93 2.93
N TRP A 101 2.17 -4.70 3.46
CA TRP A 101 1.22 -3.73 2.94
C TRP A 101 1.52 -3.27 1.51
N ILE A 102 2.79 -3.12 1.12
CA ILE A 102 3.18 -2.81 -0.26
C ILE A 102 2.72 -3.93 -1.20
N LEU A 103 2.91 -5.20 -0.82
CA LEU A 103 2.48 -6.33 -1.64
C LEU A 103 0.96 -6.41 -1.76
N VAL A 104 0.23 -6.28 -0.64
CA VAL A 104 -1.23 -6.32 -0.63
C VAL A 104 -1.82 -5.16 -1.44
N SER A 105 -1.30 -3.96 -1.27
CA SER A 105 -1.75 -2.79 -2.04
C SER A 105 -1.41 -2.89 -3.52
N SER A 106 -0.24 -3.44 -3.87
CA SER A 106 0.12 -3.69 -5.28
C SER A 106 -0.83 -4.70 -5.92
N LEU A 107 -1.22 -5.75 -5.18
CA LEU A 107 -2.22 -6.71 -5.66
C LEU A 107 -3.59 -6.06 -5.87
N ILE A 108 -4.05 -5.22 -4.92
CA ILE A 108 -5.32 -4.49 -5.05
C ILE A 108 -5.29 -3.53 -6.24
N PHE A 109 -4.19 -2.80 -6.41
CA PHE A 109 -4.03 -1.87 -7.51
C PHE A 109 -3.97 -2.62 -8.85
N GLY A 110 -3.23 -3.72 -8.89
CA GLY A 110 -3.16 -4.61 -10.04
C GLY A 110 -4.48 -5.30 -10.36
N THR A 111 -5.35 -5.63 -9.41
CA THR A 111 -6.69 -6.16 -9.74
C THR A 111 -7.62 -5.06 -10.23
N ALA A 112 -7.55 -3.85 -9.64
CA ALA A 112 -8.36 -2.72 -10.06
C ALA A 112 -8.06 -2.31 -11.51
N LEU A 113 -6.79 -2.27 -11.89
CA LEU A 113 -6.37 -1.95 -13.26
C LEU A 113 -6.81 -3.02 -14.28
N ILE A 114 -6.77 -4.31 -13.94
CA ILE A 114 -7.25 -5.40 -14.81
C ILE A 114 -8.77 -5.23 -15.01
N LEU A 115 -9.48 -4.91 -13.93
CA LEU A 115 -10.91 -4.71 -13.96
C LEU A 115 -11.29 -3.49 -14.83
N MET A 116 -10.58 -2.38 -14.72
CA MET A 116 -10.78 -1.20 -15.58
C MET A 116 -10.61 -1.55 -17.06
N ASN A 117 -9.51 -2.22 -17.40
CA ASN A 117 -9.26 -2.69 -18.77
C ASN A 117 -10.34 -3.66 -19.27
N ALA A 118 -10.81 -4.58 -18.43
CA ALA A 118 -11.86 -5.52 -18.78
C ALA A 118 -13.23 -4.86 -18.99
N LEU A 119 -13.49 -3.74 -18.30
CA LEU A 119 -14.75 -3.00 -18.37
C LEU A 119 -14.74 -1.89 -19.44
N GLN A 120 -13.63 -1.69 -20.18
CA GLN A 120 -13.45 -0.60 -21.14
C GLN A 120 -13.75 0.80 -20.54
N LEU A 121 -13.44 0.98 -19.26
CA LEU A 121 -13.51 2.23 -18.51
C LEU A 121 -12.14 2.90 -18.50
#